data_AF-A0A7L4D2T0-F1
#
_entry.id   AF-A0A7L4D2T0-F1
#
_cell.length_a   1.000
_cell.length_b   1.000
_cell.length_c   1.000
_cell.angle_alpha   90.00
_cell.angle_beta   90.00
_cell.angle_gamma   90.00
#
_symmetry.space_group_name_H-M   'P 1'
#
loop_
_entity.id
_entity.type
_entity.pdbx_description
1 polymer ?
#
loop_
_entity_poly.entity_id
_entity_poly.type
_entity_poly.pdbx_seq_one_letter_code
_entity_poly.pdbx_strand_id
1 'polypeptide(L)'
;LGGQCCKKCERGFVKTVDCPTDNRKDCIPCEKGKEYIDHVNEADKCLRCSSCDSIFGLEVAKNCTPEQNTNCTCVKNHFCSSVPCTHCDACTICESGIIEKQCTSTSDTVCGIKECVAILQFLTFMSCFQCSNRNRNAMVGHCFDNCVTTSWSTSWSNSLVIFSCLVRDVDLSSHVAAIVEEMTLQDVKTFVRNHKVPEPIIDQTLRDYCNDTSEQKIKLFQVWYQRHGLKGAYGTLISSLREFKMCTAADKIEQKLKAAISSCQEGVQSYNDDTEQSKTCTEQGRDSYNNSAELSKTCSGNLD
;
A
#
# COMPACT_ATOMS: atom_id res chain seq x y z
N LEU A 1 -55.53 15.19 -25.02
CA LEU A 1 -54.72 16.38 -24.70
C LEU A 1 -53.44 16.26 -25.51
N GLY A 2 -53.31 17.07 -26.56
CA GLY A 2 -52.26 16.96 -27.57
C GLY A 2 -50.88 17.16 -26.95
N GLY A 3 -49.98 16.20 -27.19
CA GLY A 3 -48.59 16.27 -26.75
C GLY A 3 -47.86 17.35 -27.52
N GLN A 4 -47.73 18.53 -26.92
CA GLN A 4 -46.91 19.59 -27.46
C GLN A 4 -45.43 19.20 -27.31
N CYS A 5 -44.70 19.12 -28.43
CA CYS A 5 -43.27 18.82 -28.42
C CYS A 5 -42.49 20.06 -27.94
N CYS A 6 -42.04 20.02 -26.69
CA CYS A 6 -41.15 21.03 -26.13
C CYS A 6 -39.72 20.79 -26.61
N LYS A 7 -38.99 21.88 -26.88
CA LYS A 7 -37.56 21.85 -27.12
C LYS A 7 -36.79 21.87 -25.80
N LYS A 8 -35.60 21.29 -25.83
CA LYS A 8 -34.63 21.36 -24.74
C LYS A 8 -33.68 22.53 -24.96
N CYS A 9 -33.26 23.16 -23.87
CA CYS A 9 -32.23 24.19 -23.90
C CYS A 9 -30.86 23.55 -24.08
N GLU A 10 -29.98 24.24 -24.81
CA GLU A 10 -28.61 23.78 -25.02
C GLU A 10 -27.76 23.98 -23.75
N ARG A 11 -26.59 23.33 -23.70
CA ARG A 11 -25.62 23.57 -22.62
C ARG A 11 -25.30 25.06 -22.49
N GLY A 12 -25.14 25.54 -21.27
CA GLY A 12 -25.01 26.95 -20.96
C GLY A 12 -26.32 27.73 -20.87
N PHE A 13 -27.48 27.11 -21.13
CA PHE A 13 -28.78 27.77 -21.08
C PHE A 13 -29.82 26.95 -20.31
N VAL A 14 -30.78 27.63 -19.68
CA VAL A 14 -31.90 27.05 -18.92
C VAL A 14 -33.22 27.65 -19.36
N LYS A 15 -34.32 26.91 -19.17
CA LYS A 15 -35.64 27.34 -19.65
C LYS A 15 -36.25 28.42 -18.76
N THR A 16 -36.98 29.35 -19.37
CA THR A 16 -37.77 30.37 -18.65
C THR A 16 -39.27 30.10 -18.66
N VAL A 17 -39.70 29.11 -19.43
CA VAL A 17 -41.10 28.70 -19.59
C VAL A 17 -41.19 27.18 -19.52
N ASP A 18 -42.35 26.65 -19.13
CA ASP A 18 -42.53 25.21 -18.89
C ASP A 18 -42.27 24.35 -20.13
N CYS A 19 -42.63 24.86 -21.32
CA CYS A 19 -42.47 24.16 -22.60
C CYS A 19 -41.84 25.08 -23.67
N PRO A 20 -40.49 25.12 -23.77
CA PRO A 20 -39.79 25.91 -24.77
C PRO A 20 -40.14 25.49 -26.19
N THR A 21 -40.29 26.45 -27.10
CA THR A 21 -40.52 26.21 -28.54
C THR A 21 -39.50 26.91 -29.44
N ASP A 22 -38.85 27.97 -28.93
CA ASP A 22 -37.75 28.69 -29.57
C ASP A 22 -36.57 28.88 -28.59
N ASN A 23 -35.48 28.13 -28.81
CA ASN A 23 -34.29 28.17 -27.96
C ASN A 23 -33.64 29.56 -27.86
N ARG A 24 -33.92 30.49 -28.78
CA ARG A 24 -33.38 31.86 -28.72
C ARG A 24 -34.16 32.78 -27.77
N LYS A 25 -35.41 32.43 -27.44
CA LYS A 25 -36.32 33.27 -26.64
C LYS A 25 -36.67 32.63 -25.31
N ASP A 26 -36.83 31.30 -25.32
CA ASP A 26 -37.35 30.52 -24.19
C ASP A 26 -36.24 29.94 -23.31
N CYS A 27 -34.98 30.14 -23.70
CA CYS A 27 -33.80 29.72 -22.96
C CYS A 27 -32.90 30.92 -22.67
N ILE A 28 -32.42 31.04 -21.44
CA ILE A 28 -31.51 32.11 -21.00
C ILE A 28 -30.16 31.55 -20.58
N PRO A 29 -29.06 32.30 -20.79
CA PRO A 29 -27.72 31.82 -20.46
C PRO A 29 -27.49 31.80 -18.95
N CYS A 30 -26.67 30.85 -18.49
CA CYS A 30 -26.18 30.81 -17.12
C CYS A 30 -25.23 31.98 -16.83
N GLU A 31 -25.17 32.42 -15.57
CA GLU A 31 -24.30 33.52 -15.17
C GLU A 31 -22.82 33.12 -15.23
N LYS A 32 -22.08 33.73 -16.17
CA LYS A 32 -20.67 33.43 -16.41
C LYS A 32 -19.83 33.55 -15.12
N GLY A 33 -19.14 32.47 -14.78
CA GLY A 33 -18.26 32.41 -13.60
C GLY A 33 -18.97 32.13 -12.28
N LYS A 34 -20.31 32.02 -12.27
CA LYS A 34 -21.09 31.64 -11.07
C LYS A 34 -21.93 30.40 -11.27
N GLU A 35 -22.42 30.20 -12.48
CA GLU A 35 -23.31 29.09 -12.81
C GLU A 35 -22.96 28.44 -14.14
N TYR A 36 -23.35 27.17 -14.28
CA TYR A 36 -23.14 26.37 -15.49
C TYR A 36 -24.25 25.34 -15.69
N ILE A 37 -24.36 24.83 -16.91
CA ILE A 37 -25.02 23.56 -17.23
C ILE A 37 -24.33 22.95 -18.44
N ASP A 38 -23.82 21.74 -18.31
CA ASP A 38 -22.88 21.13 -19.27
C ASP A 38 -23.54 20.24 -20.32
N HIS A 39 -24.86 20.08 -20.25
CA HIS A 39 -25.64 19.21 -21.12
C HIS A 39 -26.94 19.88 -21.59
N VAL A 40 -27.53 19.30 -22.63
CA VAL A 40 -28.86 19.68 -23.14
C VAL A 40 -29.91 19.31 -22.09
N ASN A 41 -30.73 20.28 -21.67
CA ASN A 41 -31.50 20.17 -20.44
C ASN A 41 -32.93 20.75 -20.56
N GLU A 42 -33.73 20.46 -19.54
CA GLU A 42 -35.08 21.02 -19.32
C GLU A 42 -35.14 21.74 -17.95
N ALA A 43 -33.99 22.19 -17.44
CA ALA A 43 -33.86 22.77 -16.12
C ALA A 43 -34.35 24.21 -16.09
N ASP A 44 -35.00 24.62 -15.01
CA ASP A 44 -35.42 26.00 -14.76
C ASP A 44 -34.30 26.88 -14.18
N LYS A 45 -33.21 26.25 -13.71
CA LYS A 45 -32.10 26.91 -13.03
C LYS A 45 -30.77 26.25 -13.37
N CYS A 46 -29.74 27.07 -13.47
CA CYS A 46 -28.37 26.60 -13.68
C CYS A 46 -27.80 25.99 -12.39
N LEU A 47 -26.77 25.17 -12.55
CA LEU A 47 -25.99 24.64 -11.43
C LEU A 47 -24.97 25.68 -10.99
N ARG A 48 -24.71 25.79 -9.69
CA ARG A 48 -23.63 26.65 -9.20
C ARG A 48 -22.29 26.03 -9.50
N CYS A 49 -21.33 26.86 -9.92
CA CYS A 49 -19.95 26.42 -10.11
C CYS A 49 -19.35 25.94 -8.78
N SER A 50 -18.58 24.86 -8.86
CA SER A 50 -17.76 24.38 -7.73
C SER A 50 -16.63 25.36 -7.43
N SER A 51 -16.25 25.49 -6.15
CA SER A 51 -15.08 26.23 -5.70
C SER A 51 -13.92 25.27 -5.39
N CYS A 52 -12.72 25.58 -5.86
CA CYS A 52 -11.50 24.85 -5.48
C CYS A 52 -10.93 25.49 -4.20
N ASP A 53 -11.13 24.83 -3.06
CA ASP A 53 -10.68 25.33 -1.77
C ASP A 53 -9.23 24.92 -1.49
N SER A 54 -8.37 25.92 -1.29
CA SER A 54 -6.97 25.74 -0.96
C SER A 54 -6.74 24.98 0.37
N ILE A 55 -7.71 24.99 1.29
CA ILE A 55 -7.65 24.23 2.55
C ILE A 55 -7.55 22.73 2.28
N PHE A 56 -8.18 22.25 1.20
CA PHE A 56 -8.10 20.86 0.76
C PHE A 56 -6.97 20.60 -0.25
N GLY A 57 -6.04 21.56 -0.40
CA GLY A 57 -4.93 21.47 -1.35
C GLY A 57 -5.36 21.56 -2.81
N LEU A 58 -6.51 22.18 -3.11
CA LEU A 58 -7.03 22.33 -4.48
C LEU A 58 -6.73 23.71 -5.05
N GLU A 59 -6.48 23.78 -6.36
CA GLU A 59 -6.41 25.00 -7.15
C GLU A 59 -7.22 24.88 -8.44
N VAL A 60 -7.56 26.03 -9.04
CA VAL A 60 -8.35 26.09 -10.26
C VAL A 60 -7.48 25.71 -11.46
N ALA A 61 -7.76 24.56 -12.08
CA ALA A 61 -7.16 24.16 -13.35
C ALA A 61 -7.88 24.81 -14.54
N LYS A 62 -9.22 24.86 -14.49
CA LYS A 62 -10.05 25.53 -15.50
C LYS A 62 -11.16 26.32 -14.81
N ASN A 63 -11.32 27.57 -15.24
CA ASN A 63 -12.38 28.45 -14.77
C ASN A 63 -13.75 27.96 -15.22
N CYS A 64 -14.76 28.23 -14.41
CA CYS A 64 -16.15 27.96 -14.76
C CYS A 64 -16.61 28.81 -15.95
N THR A 65 -17.36 28.19 -16.86
CA THR A 65 -18.07 28.86 -17.96
C THR A 65 -19.55 28.46 -17.91
N PRO A 66 -20.46 29.16 -18.61
CA PRO A 66 -21.86 28.71 -18.68
C PRO A 66 -21.99 27.24 -19.10
N GLU A 67 -21.11 26.74 -19.97
CA GLU A 67 -21.17 25.38 -20.49
C GLU A 67 -20.37 24.35 -19.69
N GLN A 68 -19.55 24.74 -18.70
CA GLN A 68 -18.66 23.84 -17.98
C GLN A 68 -18.42 24.28 -16.53
N ASN A 69 -18.45 23.31 -15.62
CA ASN A 69 -18.08 23.54 -14.22
C ASN A 69 -16.60 23.94 -14.09
N THR A 70 -16.26 24.57 -12.97
CA THR A 70 -14.88 24.69 -12.50
C THR A 70 -14.23 23.31 -12.43
N ASN A 71 -13.02 23.18 -12.96
CA ASN A 71 -12.20 21.98 -12.80
C ASN A 71 -11.06 22.26 -11.83
N CYS A 72 -11.01 21.49 -10.75
CA CYS A 72 -9.98 21.59 -9.73
C CYS A 72 -8.86 20.58 -9.97
N THR A 73 -7.64 20.97 -9.61
CA THR A 73 -6.47 20.09 -9.54
C THR A 73 -5.80 20.25 -8.18
N CYS A 74 -4.98 19.28 -7.79
CA CYS A 74 -4.12 19.45 -6.63
C CYS A 74 -3.08 20.55 -6.88
N VAL A 75 -2.81 21.36 -5.86
CA VAL A 75 -1.71 22.32 -5.86
C VAL A 75 -0.38 21.60 -6.03
N LYS A 76 0.66 22.36 -6.37
CA LYS A 76 2.02 21.82 -6.53
C LYS A 76 2.45 21.01 -5.29
N ASN A 77 3.12 19.88 -5.54
CA ASN A 77 3.58 18.92 -4.54
C ASN A 77 2.46 18.28 -3.70
N HIS A 78 1.24 18.18 -4.24
CA HIS A 78 0.15 17.40 -3.67
C HIS A 78 -0.49 16.49 -4.74
N PHE A 79 -1.14 15.43 -4.30
CA PHE A 79 -1.80 14.44 -5.15
C PHE A 79 -3.11 13.94 -4.53
N CYS A 80 -3.98 13.37 -5.34
CA CYS A 80 -5.16 12.64 -4.87
C CYS A 80 -5.17 11.24 -5.50
N SER A 81 -5.69 10.23 -4.78
CA SER A 81 -5.79 8.86 -5.33
C SER A 81 -7.09 8.60 -6.10
N SER A 82 -8.10 9.45 -5.93
CA SER A 82 -9.43 9.32 -6.55
C SER A 82 -9.77 10.56 -7.37
N VAL A 83 -10.18 10.35 -8.62
CA VAL A 83 -10.60 11.41 -9.54
C VAL A 83 -12.12 11.40 -9.67
N PRO A 84 -12.82 12.54 -9.56
CA PRO A 84 -12.29 13.90 -9.34
C PRO A 84 -11.78 14.12 -7.91
N CYS A 85 -10.66 14.85 -7.78
CA CYS A 85 -10.05 15.13 -6.47
C CYS A 85 -10.98 15.97 -5.60
N THR A 86 -11.28 15.49 -4.39
CA THR A 86 -11.99 16.25 -3.34
C THR A 86 -11.05 16.75 -2.24
N HIS A 87 -9.92 16.08 -2.07
CA HIS A 87 -8.85 16.37 -1.12
C HIS A 87 -7.52 15.98 -1.75
N CYS A 88 -6.47 16.74 -1.47
CA CYS A 88 -5.13 16.49 -1.96
C CYS A 88 -4.14 16.34 -0.81
N ASP A 89 -3.44 15.22 -0.80
CA ASP A 89 -2.41 14.88 0.17
C ASP A 89 -1.04 15.38 -0.31
N ALA A 90 -0.17 15.76 0.61
CA ALA A 90 1.19 16.17 0.26
C ALA A 90 1.98 14.99 -0.32
N CYS A 91 2.76 15.23 -1.37
CA CYS A 91 3.60 14.20 -1.97
C CYS A 91 4.68 13.71 -0.99
N THR A 92 4.96 12.42 -1.02
CA THR A 92 6.04 11.80 -0.26
C THR A 92 7.40 12.37 -0.71
N ILE A 93 8.22 12.75 0.27
CA ILE A 93 9.61 13.18 0.06
C ILE A 93 10.53 11.98 0.29
N CYS A 94 11.35 11.65 -0.71
CA CYS A 94 12.27 10.53 -0.63
C CYS A 94 13.54 10.91 0.14
N GLU A 95 13.70 10.38 1.35
CA GLU A 95 14.89 10.59 2.19
C GLU A 95 16.20 10.17 1.51
N SER A 96 16.15 9.14 0.65
CA SER A 96 17.29 8.67 -0.15
C SER A 96 17.73 9.69 -1.23
N GLY A 97 16.87 10.66 -1.55
CA GLY A 97 17.00 11.56 -2.70
C GLY A 97 16.70 10.90 -4.05
N ILE A 98 16.34 9.61 -4.07
CA ILE A 98 16.10 8.85 -5.30
C ILE A 98 14.60 8.79 -5.54
N ILE A 99 14.17 9.37 -6.66
CA ILE A 99 12.78 9.38 -7.11
C ILE A 99 12.67 8.42 -8.30
N GLU A 100 11.89 7.35 -8.14
CA GLU A 100 11.59 6.40 -9.21
C GLU A 100 10.44 6.93 -10.09
N LYS A 101 9.38 7.43 -9.46
CA LYS A 101 8.29 8.13 -10.15
C LYS A 101 8.02 9.47 -9.49
N GLN A 102 7.99 10.52 -10.29
CA GLN A 102 7.66 11.86 -9.84
C GLN A 102 6.19 11.94 -9.42
N CYS A 103 5.93 12.75 -8.40
CA CYS A 103 4.57 13.06 -7.99
C CYS A 103 3.81 13.75 -9.12
N THR A 104 2.53 13.42 -9.27
CA THR A 104 1.59 14.09 -10.17
C THR A 104 0.35 14.52 -9.39
N SER A 105 -0.56 15.29 -9.99
CA SER A 105 -1.80 15.70 -9.32
C SER A 105 -2.69 14.52 -8.91
N THR A 106 -2.47 13.32 -9.47
CA THR A 106 -3.29 12.13 -9.21
C THR A 106 -2.48 10.91 -8.77
N SER A 107 -1.20 11.07 -8.42
CA SER A 107 -0.36 9.98 -7.96
C SER A 107 0.79 10.47 -7.10
N ASP A 108 1.08 9.78 -6.00
CA ASP A 108 2.19 10.11 -5.12
C ASP A 108 3.56 9.92 -5.81
N THR A 109 4.60 10.51 -5.21
CA THR A 109 5.99 10.16 -5.47
C THR A 109 6.24 8.70 -5.13
N VAL A 110 6.91 7.96 -6.02
CA VAL A 110 7.46 6.64 -5.71
C VAL A 110 8.95 6.78 -5.45
N CYS A 111 9.38 6.40 -4.25
CA CYS A 111 10.78 6.51 -3.83
C CYS A 111 11.60 5.29 -4.23
N GLY A 112 12.75 5.55 -4.84
CA GLY A 112 13.72 4.51 -5.16
C GLY A 112 14.63 4.20 -3.98
N ILE A 113 15.09 2.95 -3.92
CA ILE A 113 16.13 2.51 -3.00
C ILE A 113 17.52 2.82 -3.56
N LYS A 114 18.44 3.23 -2.69
CA LYS A 114 19.84 3.44 -3.05
C LYS A 114 20.49 2.07 -3.14
N GLU A 115 20.78 1.60 -4.35
CA GLU A 115 21.52 0.36 -4.50
C GLU A 115 22.91 0.52 -3.87
N CYS A 116 23.16 -0.19 -2.77
CA CYS A 116 24.48 -0.27 -2.15
C CYS A 116 25.39 -1.20 -2.97
N VAL A 117 25.63 -0.87 -4.24
CA VAL A 117 26.53 -1.66 -5.13
C VAL A 117 28.01 -1.46 -4.76
N ALA A 118 28.34 -0.43 -3.98
CA ALA A 118 29.73 -0.04 -3.70
C ALA A 118 30.55 -1.08 -2.90
N ILE A 119 29.92 -2.03 -2.19
CA ILE A 119 30.66 -3.01 -1.38
C ILE A 119 31.11 -4.23 -2.23
N LEU A 120 30.43 -4.52 -3.34
CA LEU A 120 30.74 -5.67 -4.18
C LEU A 120 32.08 -5.51 -4.92
N GLN A 121 32.43 -4.28 -5.33
CA GLN A 121 33.69 -3.99 -6.01
C GLN A 121 34.92 -4.06 -5.08
N PHE A 122 34.80 -3.71 -3.79
CA PHE A 122 35.93 -3.81 -2.87
C PHE A 122 36.23 -5.27 -2.47
N LEU A 123 35.21 -6.13 -2.38
CA LEU A 123 35.39 -7.54 -2.05
C LEU A 123 35.94 -8.36 -3.23
N THR A 124 35.64 -7.98 -4.47
CA THR A 124 36.27 -8.57 -5.67
C THR A 124 37.74 -8.13 -5.82
N PHE A 125 38.07 -6.88 -5.48
CA PHE A 125 39.47 -6.41 -5.48
C PHE A 125 40.32 -7.08 -4.39
N MET A 126 39.78 -7.29 -3.19
CA MET A 126 40.52 -7.92 -2.08
C MET A 126 40.74 -9.43 -2.27
N SER A 127 39.80 -10.14 -2.91
CA SER A 127 39.96 -11.57 -3.24
C SER A 127 40.94 -11.77 -4.41
N CYS A 128 40.96 -10.88 -5.41
CA CYS A 128 41.98 -10.88 -6.45
C CYS A 128 43.40 -10.60 -5.91
N PHE A 129 43.54 -9.70 -4.93
CA PHE A 129 44.85 -9.38 -4.32
C PHE A 129 45.47 -10.57 -3.55
N GLN A 130 44.63 -11.41 -2.93
CA GLN A 130 45.08 -12.64 -2.25
C GLN A 130 45.49 -13.75 -3.24
N CYS A 131 44.86 -13.81 -4.43
CA CYS A 131 45.24 -14.73 -5.50
C CYS A 131 46.57 -14.36 -6.16
N SER A 132 46.84 -13.06 -6.40
CA SER A 132 48.09 -12.61 -7.01
C SER A 132 49.34 -12.89 -6.16
N ASN A 133 49.21 -12.95 -4.83
CA ASN A 133 50.36 -13.11 -3.94
C ASN A 133 50.67 -14.56 -3.55
N ARG A 134 49.81 -15.52 -3.91
CA ARG A 134 49.96 -16.94 -3.51
C ARG A 134 50.46 -17.88 -4.61
N ASN A 135 50.76 -17.39 -5.82
CA ASN A 135 51.27 -18.28 -6.86
C ASN A 135 52.40 -17.66 -7.69
N ARG A 136 53.64 -17.84 -7.23
CA ARG A 136 54.83 -17.70 -8.08
C ARG A 136 55.27 -19.04 -8.69
N ASN A 137 54.64 -20.18 -8.36
CA ASN A 137 55.05 -21.48 -8.91
C ASN A 137 53.85 -22.44 -9.05
N ALA A 138 53.00 -22.22 -10.05
CA ALA A 138 52.30 -23.30 -10.75
C ALA A 138 51.77 -22.75 -12.08
N MET A 139 52.34 -23.29 -13.15
CA MET A 139 52.02 -23.00 -14.53
C MET A 139 50.75 -23.75 -14.94
N VAL A 140 49.95 -23.09 -15.80
CA VAL A 140 48.95 -23.64 -16.75
C VAL A 140 47.62 -24.14 -16.18
N GLY A 141 46.54 -23.50 -16.67
CA GLY A 141 45.37 -24.24 -17.12
C GLY A 141 44.04 -23.85 -16.49
N HIS A 142 43.27 -23.02 -17.21
CA HIS A 142 41.81 -22.85 -17.11
C HIS A 142 41.21 -22.28 -15.82
N CYS A 143 41.09 -20.95 -15.77
CA CYS A 143 39.97 -20.30 -15.09
C CYS A 143 39.48 -19.13 -15.96
N PHE A 144 38.83 -19.43 -17.08
CA PHE A 144 38.12 -18.41 -17.85
C PHE A 144 36.63 -18.67 -18.07
N ASP A 145 36.08 -19.84 -17.71
CA ASP A 145 34.74 -20.19 -18.25
C ASP A 145 33.58 -20.36 -17.27
N ASN A 146 33.68 -20.08 -15.96
CA ASN A 146 32.48 -20.15 -15.11
C ASN A 146 32.51 -19.21 -13.89
N CYS A 147 32.38 -17.91 -14.09
CA CYS A 147 32.10 -16.97 -13.00
C CYS A 147 30.84 -16.12 -13.22
N VAL A 148 29.89 -16.61 -14.02
CA VAL A 148 28.54 -16.03 -14.12
C VAL A 148 27.45 -17.00 -13.66
N THR A 149 27.76 -18.27 -13.49
CA THR A 149 26.78 -19.27 -13.07
C THR A 149 27.32 -20.08 -11.91
N THR A 150 26.57 -20.09 -10.82
CA THR A 150 26.75 -20.94 -9.63
C THR A 150 27.86 -20.52 -8.66
N SER A 151 27.52 -19.64 -7.72
CA SER A 151 27.99 -19.76 -6.33
C SER A 151 26.98 -19.17 -5.34
N TRP A 152 25.80 -19.78 -5.27
CA TRP A 152 25.19 -20.02 -3.96
C TRP A 152 26.09 -21.02 -3.24
N SER A 153 26.99 -20.53 -2.39
CA SER A 153 27.41 -21.23 -1.17
C SER A 153 28.35 -20.37 -0.34
N THR A 154 27.82 -19.99 0.83
CA THR A 154 28.54 -19.87 2.11
C THR A 154 29.74 -18.92 2.21
N SER A 155 29.46 -17.70 2.69
CA SER A 155 30.28 -17.08 3.74
C SER A 155 29.38 -16.25 4.67
N TRP A 156 29.33 -16.68 5.93
CA TRP A 156 28.24 -16.52 6.88
C TRP A 156 28.15 -15.17 7.61
N SER A 157 28.75 -14.10 7.07
CA SER A 157 28.84 -12.82 7.79
C SER A 157 28.37 -11.59 7.00
N ASN A 158 28.32 -11.65 5.66
CA ASN A 158 27.98 -10.50 4.80
C ASN A 158 26.54 -10.52 4.26
N SER A 159 25.75 -11.55 4.61
CA SER A 159 24.36 -11.67 4.15
C SER A 159 23.39 -10.74 4.90
N LEU A 160 23.73 -10.26 6.10
CA LEU A 160 22.83 -9.47 6.94
C LEU A 160 22.62 -8.03 6.45
N VAL A 161 23.65 -7.42 5.88
CA VAL A 161 23.60 -6.01 5.46
C VAL A 161 22.95 -5.86 4.09
N ILE A 162 23.19 -6.82 3.18
CA ILE A 162 22.66 -6.80 1.81
C ILE A 162 21.17 -7.16 1.80
N PHE A 163 20.73 -8.06 2.68
CA PHE A 163 19.33 -8.47 2.76
C PHE A 163 18.40 -7.41 3.38
N SER A 164 18.97 -6.46 4.15
CA SER A 164 18.20 -5.40 4.81
C SER A 164 17.65 -4.34 3.86
N CYS A 165 18.13 -4.24 2.61
CA CYS A 165 17.74 -3.15 1.70
C CYS A 165 16.84 -3.58 0.52
N LEU A 166 16.61 -4.88 0.30
CA LEU A 166 15.94 -5.39 -0.91
C LEU A 166 14.49 -5.87 -0.69
N VAL A 167 13.96 -5.75 0.52
CA VAL A 167 12.60 -6.20 0.80
C VAL A 167 11.66 -5.01 0.60
N ARG A 168 10.89 -4.99 -0.50
CA ARG A 168 9.61 -4.23 -0.58
C ARG A 168 8.91 -4.47 0.76
N ASP A 169 8.52 -3.44 1.50
CA ASP A 169 7.92 -3.58 2.84
C ASP A 169 6.92 -4.75 2.85
N VAL A 170 7.35 -5.87 3.43
CA VAL A 170 6.54 -7.09 3.44
C VAL A 170 5.42 -6.83 4.42
N ASP A 171 4.18 -6.92 3.93
CA ASP A 171 3.03 -6.86 4.83
C ASP A 171 3.07 -8.05 5.78
N LEU A 172 3.38 -7.75 7.05
CA LEU A 172 3.44 -8.73 8.12
C LEU A 172 2.04 -9.18 8.54
N SER A 173 0.97 -8.48 8.13
CA SER A 173 -0.42 -8.75 8.54
C SER A 173 -0.83 -10.20 8.29
N SER A 174 -0.55 -10.73 7.09
CA SER A 174 -0.85 -12.12 6.72
C SER A 174 0.07 -13.15 7.39
N HIS A 175 1.17 -12.70 7.99
CA HIS A 175 2.20 -13.54 8.58
C HIS A 175 2.27 -13.44 10.10
N VAL A 176 1.43 -12.62 10.75
CA VAL A 176 1.51 -12.37 12.20
C VAL A 176 1.50 -13.67 13.00
N ALA A 177 0.57 -14.59 12.69
CA ALA A 177 0.47 -15.87 13.39
C ALA A 177 1.76 -16.69 13.28
N ALA A 178 2.32 -16.78 12.07
CA ALA A 178 3.56 -17.52 11.82
C ALA A 178 4.79 -16.86 12.46
N ILE A 179 4.80 -15.53 12.58
CA ILE A 179 5.87 -14.78 13.25
C ILE A 179 5.85 -15.04 14.75
N VAL A 180 4.68 -14.85 15.38
CA VAL A 180 4.58 -14.99 16.84
C VAL A 180 4.63 -16.44 17.31
N GLU A 181 4.42 -17.40 16.42
CA GLU A 181 4.64 -18.82 16.69
C GLU A 181 6.12 -19.11 17.01
N GLU A 182 7.05 -18.43 16.34
CA GLU A 182 8.50 -18.58 16.56
C GLU A 182 9.00 -17.88 17.85
N MET A 183 8.11 -17.19 18.57
CA MET A 183 8.40 -16.45 19.79
C MET A 183 7.63 -17.00 20.99
N THR A 184 8.22 -16.96 22.18
CA THR A 184 7.47 -17.22 23.41
C THR A 184 6.63 -16.00 23.80
N LEU A 185 5.63 -16.19 24.68
CA LEU A 185 4.82 -15.07 25.17
C LEU A 185 5.68 -14.01 25.88
N GLN A 186 6.73 -14.44 26.58
CA GLN A 186 7.66 -13.53 27.26
C GLN A 186 8.50 -12.72 26.27
N ASP A 187 8.86 -13.33 25.15
CA ASP A 187 9.61 -12.65 24.08
C ASP A 187 8.75 -11.59 23.42
N VAL A 188 7.48 -11.92 23.11
CA VAL A 188 6.52 -10.96 22.54
C VAL A 188 6.29 -9.80 23.52
N LYS A 189 6.10 -10.07 24.82
CA LYS A 189 5.98 -9.04 25.85
C LYS A 189 7.20 -8.12 25.90
N THR A 190 8.41 -8.70 25.87
CA THR A 190 9.67 -7.94 25.90
C THR A 190 9.80 -7.06 24.66
N PHE A 191 9.46 -7.60 23.50
CA PHE A 191 9.48 -6.88 22.24
C PHE A 191 8.51 -5.69 22.24
N VAL A 192 7.23 -5.90 22.57
CA VAL A 192 6.24 -4.82 22.55
C VAL A 192 6.53 -3.73 23.58
N ARG A 193 7.10 -4.08 24.73
CA ARG A 193 7.55 -3.13 25.77
C ARG A 193 8.70 -2.25 25.29
N ASN A 194 9.70 -2.86 24.65
CA ASN A 194 10.85 -2.11 24.11
C ASN A 194 10.40 -1.10 23.04
N HIS A 195 9.41 -1.51 22.23
CA HIS A 195 8.78 -0.68 21.20
C HIS A 195 7.65 0.23 21.71
N LYS A 196 7.63 0.53 23.02
CA LYS A 196 6.77 1.54 23.64
C LYS A 196 5.27 1.27 23.51
N VAL A 197 4.84 0.01 23.45
CA VAL A 197 3.43 -0.33 23.68
C VAL A 197 3.09 -0.09 25.17
N PRO A 198 2.06 0.71 25.50
CA PRO A 198 1.70 1.05 26.87
C PRO A 198 1.32 -0.19 27.69
N GLU A 199 1.85 -0.30 28.91
CA GLU A 199 1.50 -1.39 29.85
C GLU A 199 -0.01 -1.56 30.05
N PRO A 200 -0.85 -0.50 30.13
CA PRO A 200 -2.31 -0.69 30.24
C PRO A 200 -2.92 -1.51 29.10
N ILE A 201 -2.37 -1.38 27.88
CA ILE A 201 -2.84 -2.13 26.71
C ILE A 201 -2.33 -3.57 26.75
N ILE A 202 -1.08 -3.76 27.21
CA ILE A 202 -0.51 -5.09 27.41
C ILE A 202 -1.34 -5.85 28.43
N ASP A 203 -1.60 -5.25 29.60
CA ASP A 203 -2.38 -5.86 30.68
C ASP A 203 -3.83 -6.13 30.29
N GLN A 204 -4.45 -5.21 29.55
CA GLN A 204 -5.80 -5.40 29.02
C GLN A 204 -5.84 -6.61 28.07
N THR A 205 -4.88 -6.70 27.14
CA THR A 205 -4.80 -7.82 26.19
C THR A 205 -4.62 -9.16 26.91
N LEU A 206 -3.80 -9.19 27.96
CA LEU A 206 -3.60 -10.41 28.75
C LEU A 206 -4.84 -10.83 29.53
N ARG A 207 -5.62 -9.87 30.03
CA ARG A 207 -6.89 -10.14 30.72
C ARG A 207 -7.95 -10.65 29.77
N ASP A 208 -8.11 -10.00 28.62
CA ASP A 208 -9.16 -10.30 27.64
C ASP A 208 -9.00 -11.69 27.01
N TYR A 209 -7.76 -12.16 26.87
CA TYR A 209 -7.42 -13.43 26.25
C TYR A 209 -6.75 -14.40 27.22
N CYS A 210 -7.17 -14.43 28.49
CA CYS A 210 -6.48 -15.14 29.57
C CYS A 210 -6.28 -16.66 29.33
N ASN A 211 -7.17 -17.30 28.57
CA ASN A 211 -7.13 -18.74 28.30
C ASN A 211 -6.39 -19.11 27.01
N ASP A 212 -6.02 -18.14 26.17
CA ASP A 212 -5.39 -18.40 24.87
C ASP A 212 -4.06 -17.63 24.74
N THR A 213 -2.96 -18.35 25.00
CA THR A 213 -1.61 -17.80 24.89
C THR A 213 -1.24 -17.45 23.44
N SER A 214 -1.77 -18.16 22.45
CA SER A 214 -1.50 -17.88 21.04
C SER A 214 -2.19 -16.58 20.63
N GLU A 215 -3.45 -16.40 21.02
CA GLU A 215 -4.21 -15.18 20.76
C GLU A 215 -3.61 -13.97 21.48
N GLN A 216 -3.14 -14.13 22.72
CA GLN A 216 -2.38 -13.08 23.43
C GLN A 216 -1.17 -12.61 22.62
N LYS A 217 -0.36 -13.55 22.10
CA LYS A 217 0.83 -13.23 21.30
C LYS A 217 0.46 -12.48 20.02
N ILE A 218 -0.57 -12.98 19.30
CA ILE A 218 -1.06 -12.36 18.06
C ILE A 218 -1.52 -10.92 18.33
N LYS A 219 -2.37 -10.71 19.34
CA LYS A 219 -2.94 -9.40 19.63
C LYS A 219 -1.90 -8.38 20.07
N LEU A 220 -0.97 -8.78 20.94
CA LEU A 220 0.14 -7.91 21.35
C LEU A 220 0.99 -7.47 20.15
N PHE A 221 1.30 -8.42 19.26
CA PHE A 221 2.08 -8.12 18.06
C PHE A 221 1.31 -7.24 17.06
N GLN A 222 0.00 -7.47 16.89
CA GLN A 222 -0.88 -6.64 16.06
C GLN A 222 -0.92 -5.19 16.57
N VAL A 223 -1.03 -4.99 17.89
CA VAL A 223 -1.02 -3.65 18.50
C VAL A 223 0.28 -2.91 18.18
N TRP A 224 1.42 -3.60 18.28
CA TRP A 224 2.70 -3.02 17.87
C TRP A 224 2.72 -2.69 16.39
N TYR A 225 2.33 -3.63 15.53
CA TYR A 225 2.38 -3.46 14.08
C TYR A 225 1.50 -2.30 13.59
N GLN A 226 0.30 -2.15 14.14
CA GLN A 226 -0.61 -1.04 13.85
C GLN A 226 -0.04 0.32 14.27
N ARG A 227 0.72 0.37 15.37
CA ARG A 227 1.34 1.60 15.88
C ARG A 227 2.61 1.99 15.14
N HIS A 228 3.43 1.00 14.77
CA HIS A 228 4.67 1.21 14.05
C HIS A 228 4.41 1.56 12.58
N GLY A 229 3.36 0.98 11.99
CA GLY A 229 3.07 1.12 10.57
C GLY A 229 3.92 0.17 9.70
N LEU A 230 3.48 0.01 8.45
CA LEU A 230 4.03 -0.96 7.48
C LEU A 230 5.51 -0.71 7.15
N LYS A 231 5.92 0.57 7.01
CA LYS A 231 7.24 0.95 6.54
C LYS A 231 8.33 0.57 7.55
N GLY A 232 9.26 -0.29 7.14
CA GLY A 232 10.40 -0.73 7.95
C GLY A 232 10.06 -1.70 9.09
N ALA A 233 8.79 -2.12 9.26
CA ALA A 233 8.38 -3.01 10.35
C ALA A 233 9.16 -4.33 10.36
N TYR A 234 9.37 -4.93 9.19
CA TYR A 234 10.16 -6.16 9.06
C TYR A 234 11.61 -5.97 9.52
N GLY A 235 12.26 -4.88 9.07
CA GLY A 235 13.63 -4.56 9.49
C GLY A 235 13.73 -4.36 11.00
N THR A 236 12.80 -3.60 11.58
CA THR A 236 12.70 -3.37 13.03
C THR A 236 12.50 -4.67 13.79
N LEU A 237 11.64 -5.58 13.30
CA LEU A 237 11.41 -6.89 13.90
C LEU A 237 12.71 -7.70 13.96
N ILE A 238 13.36 -7.91 12.82
CA ILE A 238 14.56 -8.76 12.74
C ILE A 238 15.70 -8.17 13.55
N SER A 239 15.95 -6.85 13.47
CA SER A 239 16.99 -6.20 14.25
C SER A 239 16.75 -6.33 15.76
N SER A 240 15.51 -6.13 16.22
CA SER A 240 15.18 -6.25 17.65
C SER A 240 15.32 -7.70 18.15
N LEU A 241 14.89 -8.68 17.36
CA LEU A 241 15.05 -10.10 17.72
C LEU A 241 16.53 -10.48 17.85
N ARG A 242 17.39 -9.97 16.96
CA ARG A 242 18.84 -10.19 17.06
C ARG A 242 19.44 -9.47 18.28
N GLU A 243 18.97 -8.27 18.60
CA GLU A 243 19.36 -7.53 19.81
C GLU A 243 18.98 -8.27 21.10
N PHE A 244 17.79 -8.88 21.13
CA PHE A 244 17.35 -9.72 22.24
C PHE A 244 17.95 -11.13 22.27
N LYS A 245 18.96 -11.40 21.43
CA LYS A 245 19.63 -12.71 21.29
C LYS A 245 18.70 -13.84 20.86
N MET A 246 17.57 -13.51 20.24
CA MET A 246 16.60 -14.46 19.68
C MET A 246 16.95 -14.78 18.21
N CYS A 247 18.23 -15.05 17.95
CA CYS A 247 18.74 -15.22 16.58
C CYS A 247 18.06 -16.37 15.85
N THR A 248 17.77 -17.50 16.53
CA THR A 248 17.07 -18.64 15.95
C THR A 248 15.66 -18.30 15.47
N ALA A 249 14.91 -17.53 16.27
CA ALA A 249 13.57 -17.08 15.90
C ALA A 249 13.64 -16.12 14.70
N ALA A 250 14.57 -15.17 14.72
CA ALA A 250 14.81 -14.24 13.62
C ALA A 250 15.14 -14.98 12.31
N ASP A 251 16.03 -15.96 12.36
CA ASP A 251 16.46 -16.73 11.18
C ASP A 251 15.29 -17.55 10.60
N LYS A 252 14.46 -18.17 11.43
CA LYS A 252 13.27 -18.91 10.98
C LYS A 252 12.19 -18.00 10.40
N ILE A 253 11.93 -16.85 11.02
CA ILE A 253 10.99 -15.84 10.50
C ILE A 253 11.46 -15.37 9.11
N GLU A 254 12.76 -15.08 8.98
CA GLU A 254 13.38 -14.68 7.73
C GLU A 254 13.28 -15.77 6.66
N GLN A 255 13.44 -17.05 7.00
CA GLN A 255 13.23 -18.17 6.07
C GLN A 255 11.77 -18.30 5.62
N LYS A 256 10.81 -18.25 6.55
CA LYS A 256 9.37 -18.37 6.23
C LYS A 256 8.92 -17.24 5.29
N LEU A 257 9.40 -16.03 5.53
CA LEU A 257 9.04 -14.87 4.71
C LEU A 257 9.73 -14.92 3.34
N LYS A 258 10.99 -15.37 3.24
CA LYS A 258 11.64 -15.61 1.94
C LYS A 258 10.90 -16.64 1.09
N ALA A 259 10.45 -17.74 1.70
CA ALA A 259 9.68 -18.76 1.01
C ALA A 259 8.34 -18.20 0.49
N ALA A 260 7.64 -17.39 1.31
CA ALA A 260 6.39 -16.75 0.91
C ALA A 260 6.60 -15.80 -0.29
N ILE A 261 7.63 -14.96 -0.27
CA ILE A 261 7.92 -13.99 -1.34
C ILE A 261 8.31 -14.70 -2.65
N SER A 262 9.11 -15.77 -2.58
CA SER A 262 9.51 -16.55 -3.76
C SER A 262 8.30 -17.21 -4.43
N SER A 263 7.35 -17.71 -3.64
CA SER A 263 6.13 -18.34 -4.18
C SER A 263 5.20 -17.37 -4.90
N CYS A 264 5.28 -16.07 -4.61
CA CYS A 264 4.51 -15.03 -5.29
C CYS A 264 5.15 -14.55 -6.60
N GLN A 265 6.45 -14.79 -6.82
CA GLN A 265 7.16 -14.38 -8.03
C GLN A 265 7.02 -15.37 -9.19
N GLU A 266 6.71 -16.64 -8.92
CA GLU A 266 6.48 -17.65 -9.97
C GLU A 266 5.09 -17.53 -10.64
N GLY A 267 4.16 -16.76 -10.06
CA GLY A 267 2.80 -16.58 -10.58
C GLY A 267 2.60 -15.42 -11.56
N VAL A 268 3.65 -14.66 -11.92
CA VAL A 268 3.53 -13.42 -12.73
C VAL A 268 4.19 -13.53 -14.10
N GLN A 269 4.53 -14.75 -14.55
CA GLN A 269 5.19 -14.95 -15.85
C GLN A 269 4.50 -16.00 -16.72
N SER A 270 3.21 -15.81 -16.99
CA SER A 270 2.55 -16.41 -18.17
C SER A 270 1.15 -15.83 -18.38
N TYR A 271 1.07 -14.63 -18.97
CA TYR A 271 -0.10 -14.24 -19.77
C TYR A 271 0.39 -13.36 -20.91
N ASN A 272 0.72 -13.99 -22.04
CA ASN A 272 0.65 -13.31 -23.33
C ASN A 272 -0.82 -13.37 -23.77
N ASP A 273 -1.33 -12.19 -24.10
CA ASP A 273 -2.62 -11.97 -24.74
C ASP A 273 -2.63 -12.62 -26.13
N ASP A 274 -3.66 -13.41 -26.41
CA ASP A 274 -4.35 -13.39 -27.70
C ASP A 274 -5.60 -14.28 -27.67
N THR A 275 -6.73 -13.63 -27.98
CA THR A 275 -7.90 -14.17 -28.69
C THR A 275 -8.96 -14.96 -27.91
N GLU A 276 -10.02 -14.22 -27.56
CA GLU A 276 -11.42 -14.50 -27.91
C GLU A 276 -11.98 -15.92 -27.66
N GLN A 277 -12.81 -16.07 -26.63
CA GLN A 277 -14.22 -16.46 -26.79
C GLN A 277 -14.98 -16.53 -25.46
N SER A 278 -16.20 -16.01 -25.53
CA SER A 278 -17.32 -16.14 -24.60
C SER A 278 -17.39 -17.42 -23.76
N LYS A 279 -17.78 -17.29 -22.48
CA LYS A 279 -19.04 -17.84 -21.94
C LYS A 279 -19.29 -17.42 -20.49
N THR A 280 -20.52 -16.95 -20.30
CA THR A 280 -21.26 -16.67 -19.07
C THR A 280 -21.41 -17.90 -18.15
N CYS A 281 -21.90 -17.64 -16.92
CA CYS A 281 -22.68 -18.51 -16.00
C CYS A 281 -21.91 -19.03 -14.77
N THR A 282 -22.38 -19.02 -13.52
CA THR A 282 -23.57 -18.49 -12.80
C THR A 282 -23.28 -18.64 -11.30
N GLU A 283 -23.87 -17.79 -10.46
CA GLU A 283 -24.09 -18.06 -9.03
C GLU A 283 -24.92 -19.32 -8.79
N GLN A 284 -24.49 -20.13 -7.81
CA GLN A 284 -25.32 -20.88 -6.86
C GLN A 284 -24.36 -21.36 -5.76
N GLY A 285 -24.51 -20.97 -4.50
CA GLY A 285 -25.72 -21.15 -3.71
C GLY A 285 -25.70 -22.56 -3.13
N ARG A 286 -25.13 -22.74 -1.92
CA ARG A 286 -25.46 -23.89 -1.08
C ARG A 286 -25.35 -23.52 0.41
N ASP A 287 -26.52 -23.51 1.01
CA ASP A 287 -26.82 -23.34 2.42
C ASP A 287 -26.11 -24.37 3.32
N SER A 288 -25.85 -23.99 4.57
CA SER A 288 -25.88 -24.92 5.69
C SER A 288 -26.50 -24.28 6.92
N TYR A 289 -27.25 -25.11 7.63
CA TYR A 289 -28.31 -24.82 8.57
C TYR A 289 -27.86 -24.27 9.93
N ASN A 290 -28.79 -23.52 10.52
CA ASN A 290 -28.87 -23.14 11.93
C ASN A 290 -29.05 -24.33 12.89
N ASN A 291 -28.39 -24.20 14.06
CA ASN A 291 -28.93 -24.25 15.43
C ASN A 291 -28.10 -25.14 16.37
N SER A 292 -27.58 -24.56 17.46
CA SER A 292 -28.02 -24.87 18.83
C SER A 292 -27.20 -24.11 19.89
N ALA A 293 -27.93 -23.29 20.66
CA ALA A 293 -27.91 -23.04 22.10
C ALA A 293 -26.60 -23.07 22.93
N GLU A 294 -26.42 -21.94 23.63
CA GLU A 294 -25.98 -21.74 25.02
C GLU A 294 -24.74 -22.46 25.58
N LEU A 295 -23.80 -21.66 26.09
CA LEU A 295 -23.36 -21.74 27.49
C LEU A 295 -22.63 -20.45 27.88
N SER A 296 -23.32 -19.59 28.61
CA SER A 296 -22.73 -18.51 29.40
C SER A 296 -21.99 -19.13 30.59
N LYS A 297 -20.71 -18.80 30.77
CA LYS A 297 -20.01 -19.01 32.05
C LYS A 297 -19.14 -17.82 32.43
N THR A 298 -19.55 -17.25 33.54
CA THR A 298 -18.98 -16.19 34.37
C THR A 298 -17.56 -16.51 34.82
N CYS A 299 -16.67 -15.52 34.79
CA CYS A 299 -15.43 -15.54 35.56
C CYS A 299 -15.76 -15.18 37.01
N SER A 300 -15.82 -16.17 37.89
CA SER A 300 -15.79 -15.93 39.34
C SER A 300 -14.35 -15.62 39.75
N GLY A 301 -14.13 -14.42 40.28
CA GLY A 301 -12.97 -14.12 41.10
C GLY A 301 -13.14 -14.74 42.47
N ASN A 302 -12.07 -15.31 43.00
CA ASN A 302 -11.91 -15.48 44.43
C ASN A 302 -10.62 -14.79 44.85
N LEU A 303 -10.79 -13.94 45.86
CA LEU A 303 -9.77 -13.36 46.71
C LEU A 303 -8.89 -14.45 47.31
N ASP A 304 -7.61 -14.12 47.45
CA ASP A 304 -6.97 -13.95 48.76
C ASP A 304 -6.09 -12.69 48.71
#